data_AF-A0A354I7I4-F1
#
_entry.id   AF-A0A354I7I4-F1
#
_cell.length_a   1.000
_cell.length_b   1.000
_cell.length_c   1.000
_cell.angle_alpha   90.00
_cell.angle_beta   90.00
_cell.angle_gamma   90.00
#
_symmetry.space_group_name_H-M   'P 1'
#
loop_
_entity.id
_entity.type
_entity.pdbx_description
1 polymer ?
#
loop_
_entity_poly.entity_id
_entity_poly.type
_entity_poly.pdbx_seq_one_letter_code
_entity_poly.pdbx_strand_id
1 'polypeptide(L)' 'MHYTGTIWRPPYEAYSALVQVTAGCTHHKCKFCTLYEDVPFKFRMSPLSEV' A
#
# COMPACT_ATOMS: atom_id res chain seq x y z
N MET A 1 0.23 12.73 -5.51
CA MET A 1 -0.17 11.34 -5.22
C MET A 1 1.10 10.54 -5.03
N HIS A 2 1.42 10.21 -3.78
CA HIS A 2 2.63 9.49 -3.41
C HIS A 2 2.23 8.12 -2.91
N TYR A 3 2.86 7.07 -3.44
CA TYR A 3 2.63 5.69 -3.02
C TYR A 3 3.97 5.01 -2.73
N THR A 4 3.97 4.09 -1.77
CA THR A 4 5.15 3.33 -1.39
C THR A 4 5.02 1.88 -1.82
N GLY A 5 5.89 1.45 -2.74
CA GLY A 5 5.93 0.07 -3.24
C GLY A 5 4.99 -0.19 -4.42
N THR A 6 4.67 -1.46 -4.61
CA THR A 6 3.83 -1.94 -5.73
C THR A 6 2.36 -1.63 -5.47
N ILE A 7 1.66 -1.11 -6.48
CA ILE A 7 0.21 -0.87 -6.43
C ILE A 7 -0.47 -1.81 -7.42
N TRP A 8 -1.49 -2.52 -6.95
CA TRP A 8 -2.33 -3.32 -7.82
C TRP A 8 -3.62 -2.55 -8.15
N ARG A 9 -3.81 -2.20 -9.42
CA ARG A 9 -4.99 -1.47 -9.92
C ARG A 9 -5.69 -2.29 -10.99
N PRO A 10 -6.74 -3.05 -10.64
CA PRO A 10 -7.55 -3.74 -11.62
C PRO A 10 -8.18 -2.76 -12.63
N PRO A 11 -8.41 -3.17 -13.89
CA PRO A 11 -8.97 -2.28 -14.92
C PRO A 11 -10.36 -1.74 -14.57
N TYR A 12 -11.15 -2.47 -13.76
CA TYR A 12 -12.45 -1.99 -13.29
C TYR A 12 -12.35 -0.87 -12.23
N GLU A 13 -11.18 -0.67 -11.60
CA GLU A 13 -10.90 0.43 -10.66
C GLU A 13 -10.06 1.55 -11.30
N ALA A 14 -9.94 1.59 -12.64
CA ALA A 14 -9.09 2.54 -13.34
C ALA A 14 -9.46 4.01 -13.03
N TYR A 15 -10.73 4.28 -12.74
CA TYR A 15 -11.24 5.62 -12.45
C TYR A 15 -11.44 5.90 -10.95
N SER A 16 -11.16 4.92 -10.09
CA SER A 16 -11.27 5.08 -8.64
C SER A 16 -10.08 5.88 -8.09
N ALA A 17 -10.34 6.74 -7.10
CA ALA A 17 -9.28 7.39 -6.34
C ALA A 17 -8.69 6.37 -5.35
N LEU A 18 -7.37 6.24 -5.34
CA LEU A 18 -6.65 5.43 -4.36
C LEU A 18 -5.93 6.37 -3.41
N VAL A 19 -6.14 6.21 -2.11
CA VAL A 19 -5.47 7.02 -1.09
C VAL A 19 -4.69 6.07 -0.18
N GLN A 20 -3.37 6.28 -0.13
CA GLN A 20 -2.52 5.47 0.73
C GLN A 20 -2.57 6.00 2.15
N VAL A 21 -3.29 5.31 3.02
CA VAL A 21 -3.35 5.64 4.45
C VAL A 21 -2.20 5.04 5.25
N THR A 22 -1.67 3.90 4.81
CA THR A 22 -0.59 3.17 5.47
C THR A 22 0.32 2.51 4.44
N ALA A 23 1.59 2.34 4.78
CA ALA A 23 2.54 1.52 4.04
C ALA A 23 3.03 0.35 4.92
N GLY A 24 3.15 -0.83 4.32
CA GLY A 24 3.53 -2.06 5.03
C GLY A 24 2.34 -2.78 5.69
N CYS A 25 2.63 -3.84 6.45
CA CYS A 25 1.65 -4.68 7.13
C CYS A 25 2.16 -5.09 8.51
N THR A 26 1.33 -4.92 9.55
CA THR A 26 1.65 -5.37 10.92
C THR A 26 1.62 -6.89 11.08
N HIS A 27 0.92 -7.61 10.19
CA HIS A 27 0.74 -9.05 10.27
C HIS A 27 1.84 -9.85 9.55
N HIS A 28 2.13 -9.50 8.28
CA HIS A 28 3.20 -10.07 7.44
C HIS A 28 3.37 -11.61 7.49
N LYS A 29 2.25 -12.35 7.60
CA LYS A 29 2.20 -13.83 7.66
C LYS A 29 1.14 -14.44 6.73
N CYS A 30 0.56 -13.64 5.83
CA CYS A 30 -0.42 -14.11 4.86
C CYS A 30 0.25 -14.99 3.80
N LYS A 31 -0.33 -16.15 3.49
CA LYS A 31 0.23 -17.08 2.50
C LYS A 31 0.28 -16.53 1.06
N PHE A 32 -0.53 -15.52 0.75
CA PHE A 32 -0.75 -15.01 -0.60
C PHE A 32 -0.32 -13.54 -0.78
N CYS A 33 0.06 -12.86 0.29
CA CYS A 33 0.32 -11.42 0.23
C CYS A 33 1.78 -11.17 -0.10
N THR A 34 2.06 -10.81 -1.36
CA THR A 34 3.39 -10.42 -1.84
C THR A 34 3.58 -8.90 -1.92
N LEU A 35 2.52 -8.14 -1.60
CA LEU A 35 2.46 -6.69 -1.82
C LEU A 35 3.49 -5.90 -1.01
N TYR A 36 3.84 -6.40 0.18
CA TYR A 36 4.67 -5.69 1.16
C TYR A 36 6.09 -6.26 1.30
N GLU A 37 6.48 -7.25 0.49
CA GLU A 37 7.77 -7.94 0.61
C GLU A 37 8.97 -7.00 0.39
N ASP A 38 8.86 -6.08 -0.56
CA ASP A 38 9.93 -5.13 -0.93
C ASP A 38 9.88 -3.81 -0.14
N VAL A 39 8.95 -3.65 0.80
CA VAL A 39 8.83 -2.42 1.59
C VAL A 39 9.90 -2.43 2.70
N PRO A 40 10.75 -1.39 2.82
CA PRO A 40 11.91 -1.41 3.71
C PRO A 40 11.57 -1.32 5.21
N PHE A 41 10.29 -1.27 5.56
CA PHE A 41 9.79 -1.15 6.93
C PHE A 41 8.53 -2.00 7.11
N LYS A 42 8.30 -2.48 8.34
CA LYS A 42 7.14 -3.34 8.65
C LYS A 42 5.81 -2.60 8.52
N PHE A 43 5.72 -1.38 9.04
CA PHE A 43 4.49 -0.60 9.04
C PHE A 43 4.80 0.89 9.24
N ARG A 44 4.09 1.76 8.52
CA ARG A 44 4.17 3.22 8.64
C ARG A 44 2.82 3.84 8.31
N MET A 45 2.36 4.80 9.11
CA MET A 45 1.22 5.63 8.75
C MET A 45 1.64 6.75 7.80
N SER A 46 0.83 7.03 6.78
CA SER A 46 1.04 8.18 5.92
C SER A 46 0.77 9.48 6.69
N PRO A 47 1.54 10.56 6.47
CA PRO A 47 1.26 11.86 7.07
C PRO A 47 -0.03 12.46 6.50
N LEU A 48 -0.71 13.28 7.29
CA LEU A 48 -1.96 13.97 6.89
C LEU A 48 -1.81 14.87 5.66
N SER A 49 -0.60 15.31 5.33
CA SER A 49 -0.33 16.09 4.11
C SER A 49 -0.37 15.25 2.82
N GLU A 50 -0.29 13.92 2.92
CA GLU A 50 -0.28 12.98 1.79
C GLU A 50 -1.64 12.30 1.56
N VAL A 51 -2.61 12.53 2.46
CA VAL A 51 -3.95 11.92 2.49
C VAL A 51 -5.01 12.93 2.08
#